data_AF-A0A959WPB5-F1
#
_entry.id   AF-A0A959WPB5-F1
#
_cell.length_a   1.000
_cell.length_b   1.000
_cell.length_c   1.000
_cell.angle_alpha   90.00
_cell.angle_beta   90.00
_cell.angle_gamma   90.00
#
_symmetry.space_group_name_H-M   'P 1'
#
loop_
_entity.id
_entity.type
_entity.pdbx_description
1 polymer ?
#
loop_
_entity_poly.entity_id
_entity_poly.type
_entity_poly.pdbx_seq_one_letter_code
_entity_poly.pdbx_strand_id
1 'polypeptide(L)'
;MIATPDVAAAALADCGPPWEEALDAVVDSFAAMLRDAPAMRSLWIAGAMDPATGRIAAGADDVIAERLRERLTTLAGTGGHGSPADWRFLVTLVGDLLHRAFRREPAGDEDTLRRGKLVARLYARELL
;
A
#
# COMPACT_ATOMS: atom_id res chain seq x y z
N MET A 1 -1.01 -10.61 15.48
CA MET A 1 -0.55 -9.43 14.71
C MET A 1 -1.12 -9.61 13.32
N ILE A 2 -2.18 -8.87 12.98
CA ILE A 2 -2.81 -8.97 11.65
C ILE A 2 -1.72 -8.56 10.65
N ALA A 3 -1.31 -9.49 9.80
CA ALA A 3 -0.22 -9.27 8.88
C ALA A 3 -0.68 -8.26 7.83
N THR A 4 0.13 -7.23 7.55
CA THR A 4 -0.07 -6.27 6.47
C THR A 4 -0.62 -6.84 5.14
N PRO A 5 -0.24 -8.07 4.70
CA PRO A 5 -0.86 -8.69 3.51
C PRO A 5 -2.36 -8.99 3.62
N ASP A 6 -2.90 -9.19 4.82
CA ASP A 6 -4.33 -9.48 5.03
C ASP A 6 -5.18 -8.22 4.85
N VAL A 7 -4.66 -7.05 5.22
CA VAL A 7 -5.33 -5.76 5.04
C VAL A 7 -5.46 -5.44 3.54
N ALA A 8 -4.39 -5.63 2.77
CA ALA A 8 -4.43 -5.47 1.32
C ALA A 8 -5.41 -6.44 0.65
N ALA A 9 -5.40 -7.72 1.06
CA ALA A 9 -6.31 -8.71 0.49
C ALA A 9 -7.78 -8.43 0.80
N ALA A 10 -8.11 -8.03 2.03
CA ALA A 10 -9.47 -7.66 2.40
C ALA A 10 -9.95 -6.46 1.58
N ALA A 11 -9.12 -5.40 1.47
CA ALA A 11 -9.46 -4.22 0.67
C ALA A 11 -9.70 -4.56 -0.81
N LEU A 12 -8.86 -5.41 -1.40
CA LEU A 12 -8.93 -5.80 -2.80
C LEU A 12 -10.12 -6.72 -3.13
N ALA A 13 -10.60 -7.50 -2.16
CA ALA A 13 -11.71 -8.43 -2.33
C ALA A 13 -13.05 -7.71 -2.53
N ASP A 14 -13.26 -6.59 -1.85
CA ASP A 14 -14.53 -5.85 -1.87
C ASP A 14 -14.62 -4.84 -3.02
N CYS A 15 -13.54 -4.61 -3.77
CA CYS A 15 -13.50 -3.61 -4.83
C CYS A 15 -13.89 -4.19 -6.20
N GLY A 16 -14.89 -3.57 -6.84
CA GLY A 16 -15.19 -3.73 -8.26
C GLY A 16 -14.39 -2.75 -9.14
N PRO A 17 -14.60 -2.74 -10.47
CA PRO A 17 -14.08 -1.69 -11.33
C PRO A 17 -14.69 -0.32 -10.97
N PRO A 18 -13.95 0.79 -11.11
CA PRO A 18 -12.64 0.93 -11.78
C PRO A 18 -11.43 0.56 -10.89
N TRP A 19 -10.31 0.16 -11.50
CA TRP A 19 -9.09 -0.26 -10.79
C TRP A 19 -8.51 0.85 -9.89
N GLU A 20 -8.73 2.12 -10.24
CA GLU A 20 -8.35 3.27 -9.42
C GLU A 20 -8.97 3.22 -8.01
N GLU A 21 -10.24 2.81 -7.91
CA GLU A 21 -10.95 2.71 -6.63
C GLU A 21 -10.39 1.56 -5.78
N ALA A 22 -10.01 0.44 -6.40
CA ALA A 22 -9.37 -0.66 -5.71
C ALA A 22 -8.01 -0.25 -5.10
N LEU A 23 -7.20 0.52 -5.84
CA LEU A 23 -5.94 1.03 -5.34
C LEU A 23 -6.15 2.04 -4.20
N ASP A 24 -7.11 2.97 -4.36
CA ASP A 24 -7.43 3.95 -3.32
C ASP A 24 -7.91 3.27 -2.02
N ALA A 25 -8.72 2.20 -2.14
CA ALA A 25 -9.22 1.42 -1.01
C ALA A 25 -8.12 0.68 -0.24
N VAL A 26 -7.09 0.18 -0.94
CA VAL A 26 -5.91 -0.41 -0.29
C VAL A 26 -5.21 0.64 0.57
N VAL A 27 -4.95 1.83 0.01
CA VAL A 27 -4.30 2.93 0.75
C VAL A 27 -5.14 3.34 1.98
N ASP A 28 -6.46 3.44 1.82
CA ASP A 28 -7.37 3.78 2.92
C ASP A 28 -7.39 2.74 4.02
N SER A 29 -7.35 1.46 3.66
CA SER A 29 -7.35 0.37 4.63
C SER A 29 -6.07 0.34 5.46
N PHE A 30 -4.92 0.61 4.84
CA PHE A 30 -3.66 0.79 5.57
C PHE A 30 -3.68 2.04 6.45
N ALA A 31 -4.22 3.17 5.97
CA ALA A 31 -4.35 4.37 6.77
C ALA A 31 -5.28 4.16 7.97
N ALA A 32 -6.42 3.49 7.79
CA ALA A 32 -7.34 3.13 8.86
C ALA A 32 -6.66 2.25 9.92
N MET A 33 -5.96 1.20 9.49
CA MET A 33 -5.18 0.34 10.40
C MET A 33 -4.16 1.15 11.22
N LEU A 34 -3.44 2.10 10.61
CA LEU A 34 -2.45 2.94 11.30
C LEU A 34 -3.07 3.97 12.25
N ARG A 35 -4.31 4.41 11.98
CA ARG A 35 -5.10 5.24 12.90
C ARG A 35 -5.51 4.44 14.14
N ASP A 36 -5.98 3.21 13.93
CA ASP A 36 -6.55 2.34 14.97
C ASP A 36 -5.49 1.62 15.82
N ALA A 37 -4.25 1.51 15.34
CA ALA A 37 -3.15 0.84 16.02
C ALA A 37 -2.00 1.80 16.42
N PRO A 38 -2.18 2.68 17.42
CA PRO A 38 -1.17 3.67 17.80
C PRO A 38 0.17 3.06 18.24
N ALA A 39 0.17 1.86 18.85
CA ALA A 39 1.38 1.14 19.22
C ALA A 39 2.17 0.67 17.97
N MET A 40 1.46 0.15 16.97
CA MET A 40 2.06 -0.26 15.69
C MET A 40 2.63 0.94 14.94
N ARG A 41 1.87 2.04 14.89
CA ARG A 41 2.30 3.30 14.29
C ARG A 41 3.60 3.81 14.92
N SER A 42 3.72 3.80 16.25
CA SER A 42 4.94 4.22 16.94
C SER A 42 6.15 3.36 16.59
N LEU A 43 5.99 2.03 16.53
CA LEU A 43 7.06 1.12 16.12
C LEU A 43 7.49 1.35 14.67
N TRP A 44 6.52 1.55 13.78
CA TRP A 44 6.75 1.74 12.35
C TRP A 44 7.40 3.10 12.04
N ILE A 45 6.98 4.18 12.70
CA ILE A 45 7.55 5.52 12.52
C ILE A 45 8.94 5.64 13.14
N ALA A 46 9.17 5.03 14.32
CA ALA A 46 10.44 5.17 15.02
C ALA A 46 11.62 4.51 14.28
N GLY A 47 11.36 3.77 13.20
CA GLY A 47 12.40 3.02 12.48
C GLY A 47 13.12 2.01 13.37
N ALA A 48 12.54 1.69 14.53
CA ALA A 48 13.12 0.83 15.56
C ALA A 48 12.92 -0.66 15.27
N MET A 49 12.59 -1.00 14.02
CA MET A 49 12.53 -2.38 13.58
C MET A 49 13.95 -2.88 13.32
N ASP A 50 14.34 -3.93 14.03
CA ASP A 50 15.63 -4.56 13.82
C ASP A 50 15.76 -5.13 12.37
N PRO A 51 16.98 -5.39 11.87
CA PRO A 51 17.21 -5.83 10.50
C PRO A 51 16.52 -7.16 10.10
N ALA A 52 16.19 -8.04 11.05
CA ALA A 52 15.41 -9.24 10.77
C ALA A 52 13.93 -8.90 10.55
N THR A 53 13.38 -7.97 11.34
CA THR A 53 12.01 -7.46 11.13
C THR A 53 11.90 -6.69 9.81
N GLY A 54 12.94 -5.97 9.39
CA GLY A 54 13.01 -5.33 8.06
C GLY A 54 12.97 -6.33 6.89
N ARG A 55 13.64 -7.48 7.01
CA ARG A 55 13.59 -8.55 5.99
C ARG A 55 12.22 -9.23 5.92
N ILE A 56 11.55 -9.40 7.06
CA ILE A 56 10.18 -9.94 7.10
C ILE A 56 9.21 -8.97 6.43
N ALA A 57 9.38 -7.65 6.65
CA ALA A 57 8.58 -6.62 5.99
C ALA A 57 8.78 -6.64 4.46
N ALA A 58 10.03 -6.75 3.98
CA ALA A 58 10.30 -6.86 2.54
C ALA A 58 9.63 -8.09 1.89
N GLY A 59 9.62 -9.24 2.58
CA GLY A 59 8.90 -10.43 2.10
C GLY A 59 7.37 -10.25 2.09
N ALA A 60 6.82 -9.40 2.98
CA ALA A 60 5.41 -9.04 2.96
C ALA A 60 5.07 -8.09 1.79
N ASP A 61 5.99 -7.17 1.46
CA ASP A 61 5.82 -6.24 0.33
C ASP A 61 5.76 -6.99 -1.01
N ASP A 62 6.56 -8.06 -1.18
CA ASP A 62 6.49 -8.93 -2.36
C ASP A 62 5.11 -9.58 -2.53
N VAL A 63 4.52 -10.07 -1.44
CA VAL A 63 3.18 -10.68 -1.46
C VAL A 63 2.11 -9.64 -1.78
N ILE A 64 2.23 -8.44 -1.21
CA ILE A 64 1.30 -7.33 -1.49
C ILE A 64 1.42 -6.90 -2.95
N ALA A 65 2.64 -6.76 -3.47
CA ALA A 65 2.91 -6.35 -4.84
C ALA A 65 2.30 -7.33 -5.84
N GLU A 66 2.46 -8.64 -5.61
CA GLU A 66 1.90 -9.66 -6.49
C GLU A 66 0.36 -9.66 -6.47
N ARG A 67 -0.25 -9.56 -5.28
CA ARG A 67 -1.72 -9.47 -5.14
C ARG A 67 -2.28 -8.21 -5.81
N LEU A 68 -1.58 -7.09 -5.66
CA LEU A 68 -1.95 -5.82 -6.29
C LEU A 68 -1.88 -5.94 -7.82
N ARG A 69 -0.79 -6.54 -8.34
CA ARG A 69 -0.61 -6.81 -9.76
C ARG A 69 -1.77 -7.63 -10.31
N GLU A 70 -2.03 -8.80 -9.75
CA GLU A 70 -3.08 -9.71 -10.20
C GLU A 70 -4.46 -9.05 -10.20
N ARG A 71 -4.78 -8.31 -9.12
CA ARG A 71 -6.11 -7.70 -8.99
C ARG A 71 -6.28 -6.52 -9.94
N LEU A 72 -5.31 -5.61 -10.02
CA LEU A 72 -5.45 -4.40 -10.83
C LEU A 72 -5.40 -4.72 -12.33
N THR A 73 -4.59 -5.66 -12.79
CA THR A 73 -4.61 -6.10 -14.21
C THR A 73 -5.96 -6.72 -14.57
N THR A 74 -6.51 -7.56 -13.69
CA THR A 74 -7.85 -8.14 -13.84
C THR A 74 -8.93 -7.05 -13.95
N LEU A 75 -8.91 -6.05 -13.05
CA LEU A 75 -9.89 -4.96 -13.04
C LEU A 75 -9.75 -4.01 -14.23
N ALA A 76 -8.52 -3.77 -14.69
CA ALA A 76 -8.24 -2.95 -15.87
C ALA A 76 -8.57 -3.66 -17.20
N GLY A 77 -8.72 -4.99 -17.18
CA GLY A 77 -8.92 -5.80 -18.38
C GLY A 77 -7.68 -5.86 -19.27
N THR A 78 -6.49 -5.62 -18.71
CA THR A 78 -5.22 -5.63 -19.42
C THR A 78 -4.34 -6.81 -18.97
N GLY A 79 -3.36 -7.18 -19.79
CA GLY A 79 -2.33 -8.15 -19.39
C GLY A 79 -1.32 -7.60 -18.37
N GLY A 80 -1.31 -6.27 -18.16
CA GLY A 80 -0.24 -5.56 -17.47
C GLY A 80 1.06 -5.54 -18.28
N HIS A 81 1.81 -4.45 -18.13
CA HIS A 81 3.11 -4.23 -18.77
C HIS A 81 4.25 -4.10 -17.75
N GLY A 82 3.91 -3.84 -16.47
CA GLY A 82 4.87 -3.68 -15.39
C GLY A 82 5.55 -5.00 -14.99
N SER A 83 6.86 -4.94 -14.78
CA SER A 83 7.65 -6.05 -14.23
C SER A 83 7.36 -6.25 -12.73
N PRO A 84 7.66 -7.41 -12.13
CA PRO A 84 7.52 -7.60 -10.68
C PRO A 84 8.26 -6.55 -9.84
N ALA A 85 9.37 -6.01 -10.35
CA ALA A 85 10.10 -4.95 -9.67
C ALA A 85 9.34 -3.62 -9.66
N ASP A 86 8.60 -3.30 -10.72
CA ASP A 86 7.79 -2.08 -10.80
C ASP A 86 6.60 -2.15 -9.81
N TRP A 87 5.97 -3.32 -9.67
CA TRP A 87 4.91 -3.53 -8.68
C TRP A 87 5.41 -3.40 -7.24
N ARG A 88 6.61 -3.91 -6.94
CA ARG A 88 7.27 -3.67 -5.64
C ARG A 88 7.54 -2.19 -5.42
N PHE A 89 8.04 -1.50 -6.44
CA PHE A 89 8.29 -0.07 -6.35
C PHE A 89 7.01 0.71 -6.03
N LEU A 90 5.86 0.34 -6.64
CA LEU A 90 4.57 0.93 -6.30
C LEU A 90 4.20 0.71 -4.82
N VAL A 91 4.38 -0.50 -4.29
CA VAL A 91 4.10 -0.81 -2.88
C VAL A 91 5.02 0.00 -1.95
N THR A 92 6.32 0.05 -2.24
CA THR A 92 7.29 0.85 -1.46
C THR A 92 6.94 2.33 -1.50
N LEU A 93 6.59 2.86 -2.68
CA LEU A 93 6.19 4.25 -2.85
C LEU A 93 4.96 4.60 -2.00
N VAL A 94 3.93 3.76 -2.01
CA VAL A 94 2.73 3.92 -1.17
C VAL A 94 3.09 3.83 0.32
N GLY A 95 3.92 2.86 0.70
CA GLY A 95 4.40 2.70 2.08
C GLY A 95 5.13 3.94 2.61
N ASP A 96 6.03 4.52 1.81
CA ASP A 96 6.77 5.74 2.17
C ASP A 96 5.86 6.96 2.28
N LEU A 97 4.86 7.08 1.40
CA LEU A 97 3.86 8.15 1.45
C LEU A 97 3.00 8.05 2.71
N LEU A 98 2.55 6.85 3.08
CA LEU A 98 1.87 6.58 4.35
C LEU A 98 2.77 6.96 5.53
N HIS A 99 4.02 6.52 5.52
CA HIS A 99 4.98 6.82 6.57
C HIS A 99 5.15 8.33 6.74
N ARG A 100 5.28 9.07 5.64
CA ARG A 100 5.35 10.53 5.65
C ARG A 100 4.09 11.18 6.20
N ALA A 101 2.90 10.72 5.80
CA ALA A 101 1.63 11.27 6.26
C ALA A 101 1.47 11.14 7.79
N PHE A 102 1.79 9.97 8.34
CA PHE A 102 1.66 9.68 9.77
C PHE A 102 2.79 10.25 10.63
N ARG A 103 3.97 10.54 10.04
CA ARG A 103 5.03 11.31 10.70
C ARG A 103 4.66 12.77 10.93
N ARG A 104 3.89 13.35 10.02
CA ARG A 104 3.47 14.75 10.10
C ARG A 104 2.29 14.92 11.06
N GLU A 105 1.29 14.05 10.94
CA GLU A 105 0.08 14.11 11.76
C GLU A 105 -0.27 12.70 12.27
N PRO A 106 -0.56 12.51 13.58
CA PRO A 106 -0.88 11.19 14.12
C PRO A 106 -2.13 10.54 13.50
N ALA A 107 -3.05 11.35 12.98
CA ALA A 107 -4.24 10.89 12.26
C ALA A 107 -3.97 10.59 10.77
N GLY A 108 -2.77 10.90 10.27
CA GLY A 108 -2.41 10.93 8.86
C GLY A 108 -2.76 12.27 8.21
N ASP A 109 -1.76 12.96 7.65
CA ASP A 109 -1.98 14.19 6.88
C ASP A 109 -2.80 13.89 5.62
N GLU A 110 -4.07 14.31 5.63
CA GLU A 110 -5.05 14.05 4.56
C GLU A 110 -4.60 14.59 3.19
N ASP A 111 -3.89 15.72 3.13
CA ASP A 111 -3.39 16.22 1.84
C ASP A 111 -2.27 15.32 1.29
N THR A 112 -1.39 14.81 2.17
CA THR A 112 -0.35 13.85 1.78
C THR A 112 -0.98 12.53 1.31
N LEU A 113 -1.99 12.01 2.01
CA LEU A 113 -2.69 10.79 1.63
C LEU A 113 -3.39 10.95 0.26
N ARG A 114 -4.12 12.04 0.07
CA ARG A 114 -4.83 12.35 -1.18
C ARG A 114 -3.86 12.49 -2.36
N ARG A 115 -2.74 13.19 -2.19
CA ARG A 115 -1.69 13.31 -3.22
C ARG A 115 -0.99 11.97 -3.45
N GLY A 116 -0.77 11.19 -2.40
CA GLY A 116 -0.16 9.88 -2.49
C GLY A 116 -0.96 8.91 -3.35
N LYS A 117 -2.28 8.85 -3.15
CA LYS A 117 -3.21 8.11 -4.02
C LYS A 117 -3.15 8.56 -5.49
N LEU A 118 -3.06 9.87 -5.74
CA LEU A 118 -2.91 10.38 -7.10
C LEU A 118 -1.61 9.88 -7.75
N VAL A 119 -0.49 9.99 -7.04
CA VAL A 119 0.82 9.50 -7.52
C VAL A 119 0.78 7.98 -7.76
N ALA A 120 0.20 7.22 -6.83
CA ALA A 120 0.05 5.78 -6.95
C ALA A 120 -0.77 5.39 -8.19
N ARG A 121 -1.88 6.08 -8.45
CA ARG A 121 -2.70 5.87 -9.66
C ARG A 121 -1.94 6.22 -10.94
N LEU A 122 -1.24 7.35 -10.97
CA LEU A 122 -0.44 7.74 -12.14
C LEU A 122 0.62 6.70 -12.46
N TYR A 123 1.31 6.18 -11.44
CA TYR A 123 2.31 5.14 -11.64
C TYR A 123 1.68 3.80 -12.04
N ALA A 124 0.62 3.36 -11.35
CA ALA A 124 -0.09 2.12 -11.66
C ALA A 124 -0.65 2.12 -13.09
N ARG A 125 -1.09 3.27 -13.60
CA ARG A 125 -1.53 3.41 -15.00
C ARG A 125 -0.43 3.06 -16.01
N GLU A 126 0.83 3.32 -15.71
CA GLU A 126 1.96 2.93 -16.57
C GLU A 126 2.25 1.42 -16.48
N LEU A 127 1.78 0.74 -15.42
CA LEU A 127 1.97 -0.70 -15.23
C LEU A 127 0.85 -1.56 -15.83
N LEU A 128 -0.33 -0.99 -16.03
CA LEU A 128 -1.55 -1.65 -16.50
C LEU A 128 -1.61 -1.64 -18.03
#